data_AF-A0A929F8L5-F1
#
_entry.id   AF-A0A929F8L5-F1
#
_cell.length_a   1.000
_cell.length_b   1.000
_cell.length_c   1.000
_cell.angle_alpha   90.00
_cell.angle_beta   90.00
_cell.angle_gamma   90.00
#
_symmetry.space_group_name_H-M   'P 1'
#
loop_
_entity.id
_entity.type
_entity.pdbx_description
1 polymer ?
#
loop_
_entity_poly.entity_id
_entity_poly.type
_entity_poly.pdbx_seq_one_letter_code
_entity_poly.pdbx_strand_id
1 'polypeptide(L)'
;MIIIGAGIAGLAAGCYAQMNGYRTKIFELHNQPGGLCTAWQRRGYTFDGCIHYLFGSGPGQPFYQLWQELGAIQGRQFVHHDQLTTPYQYWQRIYGRAIYNAEEIQESGILIDQLEQFYPGIKADIEFVDVATPLSYERYTGNWQGSSCGWLLNKQTMPLLITGLPKTLPGLHHFYQIGQWVEPGGSVPVVAMSGRNIIQQICHEDRKTFMTTIPQ
;
A
#
# COMPACT_ATOMS: atom_id res chain seq x y z
N MET A 1 -17.19 -12.91 -10.70
CA MET A 1 -16.56 -11.59 -10.53
C MET A 1 -15.10 -11.68 -10.95
N ILE A 2 -14.68 -10.79 -11.84
CA ILE A 2 -13.28 -10.65 -12.24
C ILE A 2 -12.71 -9.46 -11.46
N ILE A 3 -11.55 -9.65 -10.86
CA ILE A 3 -10.83 -8.60 -10.12
C ILE A 3 -9.48 -8.43 -10.83
N ILE A 4 -9.13 -7.19 -11.18
CA ILE A 4 -7.87 -6.85 -11.84
C ILE A 4 -7.03 -6.09 -10.82
N GLY A 5 -5.86 -6.63 -10.50
CA GLY A 5 -4.96 -6.18 -9.43
C GLY A 5 -5.14 -6.99 -8.14
N ALA A 6 -4.05 -7.58 -7.66
CA ALA A 6 -3.92 -8.29 -6.39
C ALA A 6 -3.21 -7.43 -5.31
N GLY A 7 -3.41 -6.10 -5.36
CA GLY A 7 -3.14 -5.24 -4.22
C GLY A 7 -4.15 -5.44 -3.09
N ILE A 8 -3.94 -4.79 -1.94
CA ILE A 8 -4.78 -4.94 -0.74
C ILE A 8 -6.29 -4.76 -1.02
N ALA A 9 -6.67 -3.77 -1.83
CA ALA A 9 -8.07 -3.56 -2.20
C ALA A 9 -8.66 -4.75 -2.98
N GLY A 10 -7.92 -5.27 -3.96
CA GLY A 10 -8.35 -6.40 -4.79
C GLY A 10 -8.41 -7.71 -4.02
N LEU A 11 -7.43 -7.97 -3.14
CA LEU A 11 -7.44 -9.11 -2.23
C LEU A 11 -8.63 -9.04 -1.27
N ALA A 12 -8.86 -7.88 -0.64
CA ALA A 12 -10.00 -7.66 0.25
C ALA A 12 -11.33 -7.88 -0.48
N ALA A 13 -11.50 -7.29 -1.68
CA ALA A 13 -12.68 -7.51 -2.50
C ALA A 13 -12.86 -8.99 -2.85
N GLY A 14 -11.78 -9.71 -3.14
CA GLY A 14 -11.80 -11.16 -3.37
C GLY A 14 -12.32 -11.95 -2.17
N CYS A 15 -11.81 -11.66 -0.97
CA CYS A 15 -12.25 -12.28 0.29
C CYS A 15 -13.75 -12.03 0.53
N TYR A 16 -14.17 -10.77 0.54
CA TYR A 16 -15.57 -10.41 0.79
C TYR A 16 -16.51 -10.97 -0.29
N ALA A 17 -16.10 -10.97 -1.55
CA ALA A 17 -16.89 -11.55 -2.62
C ALA A 17 -17.10 -13.06 -2.42
N GLN A 18 -16.07 -13.80 -2.03
CA GLN A 18 -16.18 -15.23 -1.72
C GLN A 18 -17.06 -15.49 -0.49
N MET A 19 -16.94 -14.69 0.57
CA MET A 19 -17.84 -14.75 1.74
C MET A 19 -19.32 -14.57 1.37
N ASN A 20 -19.59 -13.83 0.29
CA ASN A 20 -20.94 -13.52 -0.20
C ASN A 20 -21.36 -14.41 -1.40
N GLY A 21 -20.68 -15.54 -1.60
CA GLY A 21 -21.06 -16.55 -2.59
C GLY A 21 -20.73 -16.19 -4.04
N TYR A 22 -19.93 -15.15 -4.29
CA TYR A 22 -19.45 -14.85 -5.63
C TYR A 22 -18.23 -15.70 -5.97
N ARG A 23 -18.29 -16.39 -7.11
CA ARG A 23 -17.09 -16.96 -7.72
C ARG A 23 -16.17 -15.84 -8.19
N THR A 24 -14.99 -15.74 -7.60
CA THR A 24 -13.98 -14.72 -7.96
C THR A 24 -12.78 -15.31 -8.68
N LYS A 25 -12.14 -14.48 -9.51
CA LYS A 25 -10.81 -14.72 -10.07
C LYS A 25 -10.07 -13.38 -10.07
N ILE A 26 -8.87 -13.38 -9.49
CA ILE A 26 -7.99 -12.21 -9.43
C ILE A 26 -6.91 -12.38 -10.50
N PHE A 27 -6.65 -11.32 -11.27
CA PHE A 27 -5.57 -11.25 -12.24
C PHE A 27 -4.57 -10.19 -11.77
N GLU A 28 -3.32 -10.59 -11.60
CA GLU A 28 -2.22 -9.71 -11.19
C GLU A 28 -1.22 -9.60 -12.35
N LEU A 29 -0.72 -8.39 -12.59
CA LEU A 29 0.30 -8.13 -13.60
C LEU A 29 1.65 -8.73 -13.16
N HIS A 30 1.96 -8.62 -11.86
CA HIS A 30 3.19 -9.11 -11.27
C HIS A 30 3.13 -10.61 -10.93
N ASN A 31 4.29 -11.17 -10.60
CA ASN A 31 4.43 -12.57 -10.20
C ASN A 31 4.05 -12.83 -8.74
N GLN A 32 3.74 -11.78 -7.97
CA GLN A 32 3.38 -11.84 -6.55
C GLN A 32 2.24 -10.86 -6.25
N PRO A 33 1.32 -11.20 -5.33
CA PRO A 33 0.33 -10.27 -4.83
C PRO A 33 0.95 -9.25 -3.86
N GLY A 34 0.25 -8.15 -3.61
CA GLY A 34 0.63 -7.15 -2.60
C GLY A 34 0.50 -5.71 -3.09
N GLY A 35 0.74 -5.46 -4.38
CA GLY A 35 0.76 -4.10 -4.92
C GLY A 35 1.81 -3.24 -4.23
N LEU A 36 1.41 -2.11 -3.64
CA LEU A 36 2.32 -1.26 -2.84
C LEU A 36 2.69 -1.88 -1.48
N CYS A 37 1.97 -2.90 -1.04
CA CYS A 37 2.32 -3.67 0.16
C CYS A 37 3.22 -4.87 -0.16
N THR A 38 4.08 -4.71 -1.17
CA THR A 38 5.01 -5.76 -1.59
C THR A 38 6.33 -5.65 -0.85
N ALA A 39 6.90 -6.81 -0.57
CA ALA A 39 8.24 -6.96 -0.03
C ALA A 39 9.04 -7.84 -1.00
N TRP A 40 10.36 -7.60 -1.10
CA TRP A 40 11.23 -8.42 -1.93
C TRP A 40 12.37 -8.99 -1.11
N GLN A 41 12.87 -10.15 -1.54
CA GLN A 41 14.04 -10.78 -0.94
C GLN A 41 15.28 -10.48 -1.77
N ARG A 42 16.35 -10.04 -1.11
CA ARG A 42 17.64 -9.82 -1.73
C ARG A 42 18.74 -10.22 -0.75
N ARG A 43 19.64 -11.11 -1.19
CA ARG A 43 20.76 -11.64 -0.39
C ARG A 43 20.35 -12.21 0.98
N GLY A 44 19.19 -12.85 1.06
CA GLY A 44 18.69 -13.46 2.30
C GLY A 44 17.97 -12.48 3.24
N TYR A 45 17.94 -11.19 2.93
CA TYR A 45 17.16 -10.18 3.66
C TYR A 45 15.82 -9.94 2.97
N THR A 46 14.80 -9.65 3.76
CA THR A 46 13.49 -9.18 3.27
C THR A 46 13.46 -7.67 3.38
N PHE A 47 13.28 -7.00 2.25
CA PHE A 47 13.09 -5.56 2.16
C PHE A 47 11.60 -5.28 2.01
N ASP A 48 11.05 -4.55 2.97
CA ASP A 48 9.68 -4.09 2.92
C ASP A 48 9.62 -2.71 2.28
N GLY A 49 9.06 -2.62 1.06
CA GLY A 49 8.78 -1.35 0.39
C GLY A 49 7.41 -0.78 0.74
N CYS A 50 6.67 -1.42 1.65
CA CYS A 50 5.37 -0.99 2.08
C CYS A 50 5.43 0.22 3.02
N ILE A 51 4.24 0.76 3.30
CA ILE A 51 3.96 1.72 4.35
C ILE A 51 4.22 1.10 5.74
N HIS A 52 5.01 1.81 6.53
CA HIS A 52 5.48 1.41 7.86
C HIS A 52 4.44 1.57 8.99
N TYR A 53 3.21 1.99 8.69
CA TYR A 53 2.15 2.18 9.69
C TYR A 53 0.86 1.46 9.28
N LEU A 54 0.31 0.63 10.18
CA LEU A 54 -1.00 0.01 10.03
C LEU A 54 -1.97 0.59 11.06
N PHE A 55 -2.45 1.81 10.83
CA PHE A 55 -3.32 2.46 11.82
C PHE A 55 -4.66 1.75 11.98
N GLY A 56 -5.22 1.90 13.17
CA GLY A 56 -6.51 1.32 13.54
C GLY A 56 -6.54 -0.20 13.60
N SER A 57 -5.37 -0.86 13.66
CA SER A 57 -5.20 -2.32 13.74
C SER A 57 -5.22 -2.88 15.17
N GLY A 58 -5.28 -2.02 16.20
CA GLY A 58 -5.37 -2.44 17.59
C GLY A 58 -6.81 -2.73 18.03
N PRO A 59 -7.04 -3.59 19.05
CA PRO A 59 -8.37 -3.82 19.60
C PRO A 59 -9.10 -2.51 19.96
N GLY A 60 -10.38 -2.41 19.58
CA GLY A 60 -11.21 -1.22 19.82
C GLY A 60 -10.99 -0.06 18.84
N GLN A 61 -10.10 -0.20 17.86
CA GLN A 61 -9.84 0.83 16.86
C GLN A 61 -10.68 0.64 15.57
N PRO A 62 -10.91 1.70 14.77
CA PRO A 62 -11.89 1.71 13.67
C PRO A 62 -11.69 0.65 12.57
N PHE A 63 -10.48 0.09 12.41
CA PHE A 63 -10.18 -0.89 11.36
C PHE A 63 -9.88 -2.29 11.92
N TYR A 64 -9.99 -2.49 13.23
CA TYR A 64 -9.64 -3.77 13.85
C TYR A 64 -10.50 -4.91 13.32
N GLN A 65 -11.82 -4.69 13.25
CA GLN A 65 -12.75 -5.69 12.75
C GLN A 65 -12.53 -6.01 11.26
N LEU A 66 -12.25 -5.01 10.44
CA LEU A 66 -11.89 -5.21 9.02
C LEU A 66 -10.70 -6.18 8.90
N TRP A 67 -9.65 -5.98 9.70
CA TRP A 67 -8.48 -6.84 9.69
C TRP A 67 -8.74 -8.24 10.22
N GLN A 68 -9.63 -8.37 11.21
CA GLN A 68 -10.11 -9.66 11.69
C GLN A 68 -10.90 -10.41 10.60
N GLU A 69 -11.84 -9.74 9.93
CA GLU A 69 -12.61 -10.32 8.83
C GLU A 69 -11.69 -10.82 7.70
N LEU A 70 -10.63 -10.08 7.39
CA LEU A 70 -9.67 -10.46 6.35
C LEU A 70 -8.67 -11.55 6.76
N GLY A 71 -8.60 -11.93 8.04
CA GLY A 71 -7.63 -12.92 8.52
C GLY A 71 -6.18 -12.43 8.49
N ALA A 72 -5.94 -11.11 8.41
CA ALA A 72 -4.62 -10.56 8.10
C ALA A 72 -3.72 -10.36 9.32
N ILE A 73 -4.30 -10.23 10.52
CA ILE A 73 -3.57 -9.82 11.74
C ILE A 73 -3.54 -10.90 12.83
N GLN A 74 -4.34 -11.95 12.71
CA GLN A 74 -4.46 -13.01 13.69
C GLN A 74 -3.15 -13.80 13.79
N GLY A 75 -2.65 -13.96 15.03
CA GLY A 75 -1.39 -14.65 15.29
C GLY A 75 -0.14 -13.95 14.74
N ARG A 76 -0.25 -12.69 14.31
CA ARG A 76 0.89 -11.90 13.83
C ARG A 76 1.43 -11.00 14.94
N GLN A 77 2.75 -10.95 15.06
CA GLN A 77 3.43 -10.02 15.94
C GLN A 77 3.47 -8.63 15.29
N PHE A 78 3.08 -7.61 16.04
CA PHE A 78 3.25 -6.21 15.67
C PHE A 78 4.57 -5.69 16.26
N VAL A 79 5.36 -5.02 15.42
CA VAL A 79 6.61 -4.38 15.83
C VAL A 79 6.45 -2.88 15.69
N HIS A 80 6.61 -2.15 16.79
CA HIS A 80 6.57 -0.70 16.82
C HIS A 80 8.01 -0.18 16.72
N HIS A 81 8.29 0.64 15.73
CA HIS A 81 9.62 1.24 15.50
C HIS A 81 9.51 2.77 15.52
N ASP A 82 10.62 3.42 15.89
CA ASP A 82 10.75 4.87 15.79
C ASP A 82 10.92 5.28 14.33
N GLN A 83 10.19 6.30 13.89
CA GLN A 83 10.25 6.82 12.52
C GLN A 83 10.98 8.17 12.48
N LEU A 84 12.01 8.26 11.65
CA LEU A 84 12.69 9.52 11.33
C LEU A 84 12.17 10.04 9.99
N THR A 85 11.62 11.26 9.98
CA THR A 85 11.12 11.90 8.75
C THR A 85 12.06 13.02 8.30
N THR A 86 12.40 13.08 7.00
CA THR A 86 13.23 14.17 6.45
C THR A 86 12.40 15.06 5.49
N PRO A 87 12.58 16.40 5.51
CA PRO A 87 11.84 17.29 4.62
C PRO A 87 12.23 17.13 3.15
N TYR A 88 11.24 17.07 2.25
CA TYR A 88 11.46 16.98 0.79
C TYR A 88 12.47 18.01 0.22
N GLN A 89 12.44 19.25 0.73
CA GLN A 89 13.32 20.34 0.27
C GLN A 89 14.81 20.10 0.55
N TYR A 90 15.15 19.22 1.49
CA TYR A 90 16.53 18.79 1.76
C TYR A 90 17.12 18.05 0.54
N TRP A 91 16.33 17.16 -0.06
CA TRP A 91 16.72 16.35 -1.22
C TRP A 91 16.80 17.14 -2.52
N GLN A 92 16.02 18.21 -2.64
CA GLN A 92 15.98 19.03 -3.87
C GLN A 92 17.27 19.84 -4.11
N ARG A 93 18.15 19.96 -3.11
CA ARG A 93 19.46 20.65 -3.23
C ARG A 93 20.55 19.78 -3.82
N ILE A 94 20.29 18.49 -4.02
CA ILE A 94 21.25 17.51 -4.55
C ILE A 94 20.78 17.13 -5.95
N TYR A 95 21.12 17.93 -6.97
CA TYR A 95 20.88 17.52 -8.37
C TYR A 95 21.93 18.09 -9.35
N GLY A 96 22.66 17.18 -10.03
CA GLY A 96 23.66 17.53 -11.04
C GLY A 96 24.50 16.38 -11.63
N ARG A 97 23.87 15.52 -12.46
CA ARG A 97 24.40 14.59 -13.51
C ARG A 97 25.04 13.21 -13.14
N ALA A 98 24.35 12.18 -13.69
CA ALA A 98 24.78 10.94 -14.38
C ALA A 98 25.52 9.82 -13.61
N ILE A 99 24.76 8.83 -13.12
CA ILE A 99 24.49 7.49 -13.70
C ILE A 99 23.71 6.76 -12.61
N TYR A 100 22.53 6.24 -12.94
CA TYR A 100 21.49 5.73 -12.01
C TYR A 100 21.99 4.83 -10.85
N ASN A 101 23.09 4.08 -11.02
CA ASN A 101 23.67 3.26 -9.95
C ASN A 101 24.55 4.04 -8.96
N ALA A 102 25.18 5.14 -9.40
CA ALA A 102 26.03 5.97 -8.56
C ALA A 102 25.21 6.83 -7.60
N GLU A 103 24.01 7.27 -8.01
CA GLU A 103 23.10 8.06 -7.17
C GLU A 103 22.51 7.21 -6.03
N GLU A 104 22.05 5.98 -6.29
CA GLU A 104 21.56 5.09 -5.23
C GLU A 104 22.65 4.80 -4.16
N ILE A 105 23.90 4.60 -4.60
CA ILE A 105 25.06 4.40 -3.71
C ILE A 105 25.43 5.69 -2.98
N GLN A 106 25.36 6.84 -3.65
CA GLN A 106 25.66 8.14 -3.04
C GLN A 106 24.63 8.51 -1.98
N GLU A 107 23.33 8.42 -2.28
CA GLU A 107 22.26 8.78 -1.35
C GLU A 107 22.25 7.84 -0.13
N SER A 108 22.43 6.54 -0.34
CA SER A 108 22.58 5.61 0.78
C SER A 108 23.83 5.92 1.62
N GLY A 109 24.95 6.25 0.98
CA GLY A 109 26.17 6.71 1.67
C GLY A 109 25.94 7.94 2.54
N ILE A 110 25.23 8.95 2.04
CA ILE A 110 24.88 10.17 2.80
C ILE A 110 24.01 9.84 4.01
N LEU A 111 22.99 8.99 3.85
CA LEU A 111 22.15 8.55 4.95
C LEU A 111 22.94 7.78 6.00
N ILE A 112 23.83 6.90 5.57
CA ILE A 112 24.70 6.11 6.45
C ILE A 112 25.69 7.03 7.20
N ASP A 113 26.28 8.01 6.53
CA ASP A 113 27.15 9.02 7.13
C ASP A 113 26.43 9.83 8.20
N GLN A 114 25.15 10.17 7.97
CA GLN A 114 24.33 10.87 8.94
C GLN A 114 23.93 9.97 10.11
N LEU A 115 23.56 8.70 9.85
CA LEU A 115 23.25 7.72 10.88
C LEU A 115 24.44 7.44 11.80
N GLU A 116 25.66 7.41 11.26
CA GLU A 116 26.89 7.26 12.04
C GLU A 116 27.07 8.36 13.09
N GLN A 117 26.58 9.58 12.83
CA GLN A 117 26.62 10.67 13.82
C GLN A 117 25.66 10.41 14.99
N PHE A 118 24.53 9.75 14.75
CA PHE A 118 23.54 9.41 15.77
C PHE A 118 23.85 8.08 16.48
N TYR A 119 24.43 7.13 15.74
CA TYR A 119 24.76 5.78 16.18
C TYR A 119 26.21 5.43 15.77
N PRO A 120 27.22 5.89 16.52
CA PRO A 120 28.62 5.61 16.19
C PRO A 120 28.90 4.11 16.13
N GLY A 121 29.52 3.66 15.04
CA GLY A 121 29.80 2.25 14.75
C GLY A 121 28.81 1.59 13.78
N ILE A 122 27.64 2.18 13.53
CA ILE A 122 26.59 1.56 12.69
C ILE A 122 27.10 1.24 11.28
N LYS A 123 28.01 2.04 10.72
CA LYS A 123 28.65 1.76 9.42
C LYS A 123 29.29 0.39 9.34
N ALA A 124 29.98 -0.02 10.40
CA ALA A 124 30.66 -1.31 10.44
C ALA A 124 29.69 -2.48 10.58
N ASP A 125 28.51 -2.23 11.15
CA ASP A 125 27.45 -3.21 11.37
C ASP A 125 26.51 -3.37 10.14
N ILE A 126 26.63 -2.51 9.12
CA ILE A 126 25.82 -2.62 7.90
C ILE A 126 26.32 -3.78 7.03
N GLU A 127 25.53 -4.85 7.00
CA GLU A 127 25.82 -6.04 6.20
C GLU A 127 25.42 -5.87 4.72
N PHE A 128 24.33 -5.14 4.46
CA PHE A 128 23.80 -4.94 3.11
C PHE A 128 22.94 -3.68 3.00
N VAL A 129 23.01 -3.02 1.84
CA VAL A 129 22.22 -1.82 1.49
C VAL A 129 21.43 -2.12 0.22
N ASP A 130 20.14 -1.83 0.24
CA ASP A 130 19.28 -1.82 -0.94
C ASP A 130 18.53 -0.49 -1.03
N VAL A 131 18.27 -0.02 -2.25
CA VAL A 131 17.64 1.27 -2.50
C VAL A 131 16.44 1.10 -3.43
N ALA A 132 15.31 1.67 -3.02
CA ALA A 132 14.09 1.74 -3.83
C ALA A 132 13.76 3.21 -4.14
N THR A 133 13.61 3.51 -5.43
CA THR A 133 13.31 4.85 -5.97
C THR A 133 11.87 4.93 -6.49
N PRO A 134 11.30 6.11 -6.75
CA PRO A 134 10.00 6.22 -7.41
C PRO A 134 9.90 5.44 -8.73
N LEU A 135 10.98 5.35 -9.51
CA LEU A 135 11.04 4.53 -10.72
C LEU A 135 10.99 3.02 -10.41
N SER A 136 11.55 2.60 -9.26
CA SER A 136 11.38 1.24 -8.76
C SER A 136 9.91 0.95 -8.47
N TYR A 137 9.22 1.85 -7.77
CA TYR A 137 7.79 1.70 -7.48
C TYR A 137 6.94 1.70 -8.77
N GLU A 138 7.19 2.61 -9.70
CA GLU A 138 6.47 2.64 -10.99
C GLU A 138 6.65 1.32 -11.76
N ARG A 139 7.89 0.82 -11.86
CA ARG A 139 8.20 -0.43 -12.54
C ARG A 139 7.58 -1.66 -11.86
N TYR A 140 7.62 -1.73 -10.53
CA TYR A 140 7.23 -2.92 -9.76
C TYR A 140 5.78 -2.95 -9.30
N THR A 141 5.09 -1.81 -9.30
CA THR A 141 3.72 -1.71 -8.79
C THR A 141 2.76 -1.05 -9.79
N GLY A 142 3.27 -0.57 -10.93
CA GLY A 142 2.49 0.14 -11.94
C GLY A 142 1.95 1.49 -11.47
N ASN A 143 2.41 2.00 -10.32
CA ASN A 143 1.91 3.26 -9.80
C ASN A 143 2.44 4.44 -10.59
N TRP A 144 1.51 5.27 -11.05
CA TRP A 144 1.83 6.49 -11.78
C TRP A 144 2.77 7.38 -10.96
N GLN A 145 3.90 7.76 -11.57
CA GLN A 145 4.98 8.54 -10.94
C GLN A 145 5.55 7.91 -9.65
N GLY A 146 5.39 6.59 -9.45
CA GLY A 146 5.85 5.91 -8.25
C GLY A 146 5.10 6.28 -6.97
N SER A 147 3.87 6.84 -7.10
CA SER A 147 3.10 7.27 -5.93
C SER A 147 2.74 6.10 -5.01
N SER A 148 3.17 6.20 -3.74
CA SER A 148 2.85 5.22 -2.70
C SER A 148 1.50 5.45 -2.01
N CYS A 149 0.85 6.58 -2.29
CA CYS A 149 -0.38 6.97 -1.60
C CYS A 149 -1.48 7.55 -2.51
N GLY A 150 -1.40 7.28 -3.81
CA GLY A 150 -2.33 7.81 -4.80
C GLY A 150 -2.17 9.32 -4.98
N TRP A 151 -3.25 10.07 -4.76
CA TRP A 151 -3.24 11.53 -4.90
C TRP A 151 -2.53 12.21 -3.72
N LEU A 152 -1.53 13.06 -4.01
CA LEU A 152 -0.91 13.92 -3.02
C LEU A 152 -1.97 14.80 -2.36
N LEU A 153 -2.03 14.79 -1.02
CA LEU A 153 -2.94 15.63 -0.26
C LEU A 153 -2.43 17.07 -0.18
N ASN A 154 -3.14 17.98 -0.83
CA ASN A 154 -2.91 19.42 -0.83
C ASN A 154 -4.26 20.15 -0.73
N LYS A 155 -4.27 21.49 -0.74
CA LYS A 155 -5.51 22.26 -0.60
C LYS A 155 -6.57 21.93 -1.67
N GLN A 156 -6.16 21.47 -2.86
CA GLN A 156 -7.07 21.10 -3.95
C GLN A 156 -7.60 19.66 -3.81
N THR A 157 -6.79 18.73 -3.31
CA THR A 157 -7.15 17.30 -3.23
C THR A 157 -7.69 16.88 -1.87
N MET A 158 -7.46 17.66 -0.80
CA MET A 158 -8.00 17.40 0.54
C MET A 158 -9.53 17.24 0.57
N PRO A 159 -10.34 18.04 -0.19
CA PRO A 159 -11.79 17.84 -0.24
C PRO A 159 -12.19 16.44 -0.73
N LEU A 160 -11.37 15.78 -1.54
CA LEU A 160 -11.63 14.44 -2.06
C LEU A 160 -11.63 13.36 -0.97
N LEU A 161 -11.04 13.62 0.21
CA LEU A 161 -11.17 12.74 1.37
C LEU A 161 -12.61 12.69 1.91
N ILE A 162 -13.38 13.76 1.70
CA ILE A 162 -14.76 13.89 2.17
C ILE A 162 -15.72 13.47 1.06
N THR A 163 -15.50 13.98 -0.15
CA THR A 163 -16.42 13.73 -1.27
C THR A 163 -16.20 12.37 -1.93
N GLY A 164 -15.02 11.78 -1.75
CA GLY A 164 -14.58 10.59 -2.50
C GLY A 164 -14.39 10.88 -3.99
N LEU A 165 -13.96 9.86 -4.73
CA LEU A 165 -14.04 9.84 -6.19
C LEU A 165 -15.08 8.82 -6.66
N PRO A 166 -15.69 9.01 -7.85
CA PRO A 166 -16.56 8.02 -8.44
C PRO A 166 -15.84 6.67 -8.60
N LYS A 167 -16.46 5.62 -8.06
CA LYS A 167 -15.98 4.24 -8.18
C LYS A 167 -16.47 3.56 -9.47
N THR A 168 -17.19 4.27 -10.32
CA THR A 168 -17.75 3.76 -11.59
C THR A 168 -17.29 4.63 -12.74
N LEU A 169 -17.28 4.08 -13.96
CA LEU A 169 -16.98 4.84 -15.17
C LEU A 169 -18.23 5.01 -16.03
N PRO A 170 -18.51 6.22 -16.55
CA PRO A 170 -19.63 6.45 -17.45
C PRO A 170 -19.60 5.49 -18.65
N GLY A 171 -20.74 4.85 -18.93
CA GLY A 171 -20.89 3.90 -20.04
C GLY A 171 -20.39 2.47 -19.78
N LEU A 172 -19.78 2.20 -18.63
CA LEU A 172 -19.36 0.84 -18.24
C LEU A 172 -20.24 0.31 -17.11
N HIS A 173 -21.16 -0.58 -17.46
CA HIS A 173 -22.01 -1.28 -16.50
C HIS A 173 -21.25 -2.43 -15.83
N HIS A 174 -21.51 -2.64 -14.53
CA HIS A 174 -20.84 -3.65 -13.70
C HIS A 174 -19.31 -3.54 -13.69
N PHE A 175 -18.80 -2.31 -13.87
CA PHE A 175 -17.39 -1.98 -13.78
C PHE A 175 -17.16 -1.04 -12.60
N TYR A 176 -16.33 -1.47 -11.66
CA TYR A 176 -16.05 -0.72 -10.44
C TYR A 176 -14.55 -0.58 -10.21
N GLN A 177 -14.16 0.54 -9.61
CA GLN A 177 -12.81 0.90 -9.26
C GLN A 177 -12.69 0.92 -7.73
N ILE A 178 -11.58 0.37 -7.22
CA ILE A 178 -11.26 0.31 -5.80
C ILE A 178 -9.77 0.57 -5.58
N GLY A 179 -9.41 1.00 -4.38
CA GLY A 179 -8.02 1.27 -4.00
C GLY A 179 -7.65 2.76 -4.02
N GLN A 180 -6.35 3.05 -3.91
CA GLN A 180 -5.86 4.39 -3.54
C GLN A 180 -6.18 5.51 -4.53
N TRP A 181 -6.47 5.19 -5.80
CA TRP A 181 -6.80 6.19 -6.82
C TRP A 181 -8.24 6.69 -6.73
N VAL A 182 -9.11 5.93 -6.05
CA VAL A 182 -10.49 6.33 -5.73
C VAL A 182 -10.72 6.57 -4.23
N GLU A 183 -9.69 6.31 -3.42
CA GLU A 183 -9.61 6.61 -1.99
C GLU A 183 -8.32 7.42 -1.68
N PRO A 184 -8.36 8.76 -1.82
CA PRO A 184 -7.18 9.61 -1.64
C PRO A 184 -6.53 9.45 -0.26
N GLY A 185 -5.22 9.72 -0.18
CA GLY A 185 -4.45 9.66 1.07
C GLY A 185 -3.75 8.32 1.32
N GLY A 186 -4.04 7.28 0.54
CA GLY A 186 -3.15 6.11 0.39
C GLY A 186 -2.99 5.22 1.62
N SER A 187 -4.03 5.15 2.45
CA SER A 187 -4.00 4.38 3.68
C SER A 187 -4.30 2.89 3.41
N VAL A 188 -3.48 1.99 3.95
CA VAL A 188 -3.66 0.53 3.82
C VAL A 188 -5.04 0.05 4.31
N PRO A 189 -5.53 0.46 5.50
CA PRO A 189 -6.89 0.15 5.94
C PRO A 189 -7.99 0.75 5.06
N VAL A 190 -7.81 1.96 4.54
CA VAL A 190 -8.83 2.62 3.70
C VAL A 190 -8.95 1.90 2.36
N VAL A 191 -7.84 1.48 1.74
CA VAL A 191 -7.91 0.72 0.48
C VAL A 191 -8.48 -0.69 0.68
N ALA A 192 -8.19 -1.35 1.81
CA ALA A 192 -8.83 -2.61 2.19
C ALA A 192 -10.36 -2.43 2.34
N MET A 193 -10.77 -1.36 3.04
CA MET A 193 -12.17 -0.98 3.21
C MET A 193 -12.84 -0.65 1.87
N SER A 194 -12.13 -0.05 0.92
CA SER A 194 -12.65 0.18 -0.44
C SER A 194 -13.09 -1.13 -1.11
N GLY A 195 -12.28 -2.19 -0.97
CA GLY A 195 -12.62 -3.53 -1.42
C GLY A 195 -13.83 -4.13 -0.70
N ARG A 196 -13.96 -3.91 0.61
CA ARG A 196 -15.16 -4.31 1.39
C ARG A 196 -16.42 -3.60 0.89
N ASN A 197 -16.35 -2.28 0.77
CA ASN A 197 -17.48 -1.41 0.47
C ASN A 197 -18.04 -1.69 -0.93
N ILE A 198 -17.18 -1.97 -1.91
CA ILE A 198 -17.67 -2.28 -3.26
C ILE A 198 -18.44 -3.59 -3.30
N ILE A 199 -18.00 -4.60 -2.55
CA ILE A 199 -18.73 -5.88 -2.48
C ILE A 199 -20.05 -5.69 -1.76
N GLN A 200 -20.09 -4.87 -0.70
CA GLN A 200 -21.34 -4.52 -0.03
C GLN A 200 -22.32 -3.84 -1.00
N GLN A 201 -21.84 -2.89 -1.81
CA GLN A 201 -22.63 -2.23 -2.84
C GLN A 201 -23.14 -3.22 -3.89
N ILE A 202 -22.27 -4.10 -4.42
CA ILE A 202 -22.66 -5.12 -5.40
C ILE A 202 -23.69 -6.09 -4.81
N CYS A 203 -23.54 -6.49 -3.55
CA CYS A 203 -24.57 -7.30 -2.86
C CYS A 203 -25.91 -6.59 -2.83
N HIS A 204 -25.93 -5.29 -2.49
CA HIS A 204 -27.16 -4.51 -2.49
C HIS A 204 -27.79 -4.43 -3.89
N GLU A 205 -27.00 -4.16 -4.93
CA GLU A 205 -27.44 -4.13 -6.33
C GLU A 205 -28.02 -5.50 -6.79
N ASP A 206 -27.40 -6.59 -6.35
CA ASP A 206 -27.85 -7.98 -6.58
C ASP A 206 -28.99 -8.42 -5.64
N ARG A 207 -29.48 -7.54 -4.76
CA ARG A 207 -30.51 -7.83 -3.74
C ARG A 207 -30.13 -8.97 -2.79
N LYS A 208 -28.86 -9.05 -2.40
CA LYS A 208 -28.31 -9.96 -1.40
C LYS A 208 -27.95 -9.22 -0.13
N THR A 209 -28.14 -9.86 1.02
CA THR A 209 -27.60 -9.38 2.29
C THR A 209 -26.08 -9.53 2.29
N PHE A 210 -25.36 -8.45 2.56
CA PHE A 210 -23.91 -8.50 2.73
C PHE A 210 -23.55 -9.15 4.08
N MET A 211 -22.73 -10.19 4.02
CA MET A 211 -22.28 -10.98 5.15
C MET A 211 -20.75 -10.93 5.27
N THR A 212 -20.26 -10.96 6.50
CA THR A 212 -18.82 -11.08 6.81
C THR A 212 -18.61 -12.21 7.80
N THR A 213 -17.43 -12.82 7.75
CA THR A 213 -17.00 -13.85 8.69
C THR A 213 -15.57 -13.58 9.13
N ILE A 214 -15.21 -14.06 10.32
CA ILE A 214 -13.82 -14.10 10.76
C ILE A 214 -13.31 -15.52 10.44
N PRO A 215 -12.29 -15.68 9.59
CA PRO A 215 -11.70 -16.99 9.33
C PRO A 215 -11.13 -17.59 10.62
N GLN A 216 -11.32 -18.91 10.78
CA GLN A 216 -10.75 -19.68 11.89
C GLN A 216 -9.26 -19.97 11.67
#